data_AF-A0AA42DM10-F1
#
_entry.id   AF-A0AA42DM10-F1
#
_cell.length_a   1.000
_cell.length_b   1.000
_cell.length_c   1.000
_cell.angle_alpha   90.00
_cell.angle_beta   90.00
_cell.angle_gamma   90.00
#
_symmetry.space_group_name_H-M   'P 1'
#
loop_
_entity.id
_entity.type
_entity.pdbx_description
1 polymer ?
#
loop_
_entity_poly.entity_id
_entity_poly.type
_entity_poly.pdbx_seq_one_letter_code
_entity_poly.pdbx_strand_id
1 'polypeptide(L)'
;MDKELDKLAKENAPLPMGLPAYKQCYYIGARSLYQQYEKGDITLERARQEKQELLRTYKEGEWEWNYFLKLHELKNHFQQLYEDGFNSVLEYEIMEMIEELLK
;
A
#
# COMPACT_ATOMS: atom_id res chain seq x y z
N MET A 1 -10.76 2.57 1.91
CA MET A 1 -10.53 3.27 0.63
C MET A 1 -10.49 4.76 0.91
N ASP A 2 -9.39 5.37 0.50
CA ASP A 2 -9.17 6.81 0.57
C ASP A 2 -10.13 7.55 -0.37
N LYS A 3 -11.18 8.16 0.20
CA LYS A 3 -12.25 8.82 -0.57
C LYS A 3 -11.74 10.05 -1.31
N GLU A 4 -10.74 10.73 -0.78
CA GLU A 4 -10.17 11.92 -1.41
C GLU A 4 -9.37 11.53 -2.66
N LEU A 5 -8.65 10.42 -2.59
CA LEU A 5 -7.88 9.91 -3.73
C LEU A 5 -8.79 9.48 -4.91
N ASP A 6 -9.92 8.83 -4.63
CA ASP A 6 -10.92 8.47 -5.66
C ASP A 6 -11.56 9.72 -6.28
N LYS A 7 -11.81 10.76 -5.48
CA LYS A 7 -12.30 12.05 -5.96
C LYS A 7 -11.30 12.72 -6.89
N LEU A 8 -10.03 12.81 -6.49
CA LEU A 8 -8.96 13.36 -7.33
C LEU A 8 -8.80 12.60 -8.66
N ALA A 9 -8.89 11.26 -8.61
CA ALA A 9 -8.83 10.42 -9.79
C ALA A 9 -10.01 10.70 -10.75
N LYS A 10 -11.22 10.86 -10.21
CA LYS A 10 -12.42 11.21 -10.98
C LYS A 10 -12.32 12.60 -11.60
N GLU A 11 -11.83 13.58 -10.85
CA GLU A 11 -11.67 14.97 -11.30
C GLU A 11 -10.46 15.16 -12.23
N ASN A 12 -9.72 14.09 -12.53
CA ASN A 12 -8.52 14.15 -13.36
C ASN A 12 -7.45 15.10 -12.79
N ALA A 13 -7.51 15.37 -11.47
CA ALA A 13 -6.66 16.32 -10.75
C ALA A 13 -5.24 15.75 -10.56
N PRO A 14 -4.19 16.57 -10.36
CA PRO A 14 -2.82 16.08 -10.20
C PRO A 14 -2.66 15.03 -9.08
N LEU A 15 -1.81 14.02 -9.31
CA LEU A 15 -1.47 13.01 -8.29
C LEU A 15 -0.64 13.67 -7.17
N PRO A 16 -1.02 13.53 -5.89
CA PRO A 16 -0.21 14.01 -4.77
C PRO A 16 1.16 13.32 -4.69
N MET A 17 2.19 14.08 -4.33
CA MET A 17 3.54 13.55 -4.13
C MET A 17 3.65 12.76 -2.81
N GLY A 18 4.58 11.80 -2.77
CA GLY A 18 4.91 11.04 -1.55
C GLY A 18 3.90 9.97 -1.14
N LEU A 19 2.92 9.67 -2.01
CA LEU A 19 1.98 8.58 -1.74
C LEU A 19 2.68 7.21 -1.81
N PRO A 20 2.33 6.25 -0.95
CA PRO A 20 2.76 4.86 -1.11
C PRO A 20 2.36 4.29 -2.46
N ALA A 21 3.15 3.34 -2.99
CA ALA A 21 2.96 2.79 -4.33
C ALA A 21 1.54 2.27 -4.58
N TYR A 22 0.94 1.55 -3.61
CA TYR A 22 -0.42 1.03 -3.74
C TYR A 22 -1.48 2.13 -3.95
N LYS A 23 -1.30 3.30 -3.32
CA LYS A 23 -2.17 4.47 -3.54
C LYS A 23 -1.97 5.07 -4.93
N GLN A 24 -0.72 5.17 -5.39
CA GLN A 24 -0.41 5.66 -6.74
C GLN A 24 -1.05 4.77 -7.81
N CYS A 25 -0.87 3.45 -7.71
CA CYS A 25 -1.45 2.46 -8.61
C CYS A 25 -2.98 2.56 -8.66
N TYR A 26 -3.63 2.66 -7.49
CA TYR A 26 -5.07 2.84 -7.40
C TYR A 26 -5.54 4.11 -8.11
N TYR A 27 -4.90 5.26 -7.83
CA TYR A 27 -5.26 6.53 -8.47
C TYR A 27 -5.16 6.45 -9.99
N ILE A 28 -4.07 5.89 -10.52
CA ILE A 28 -3.84 5.78 -11.97
C ILE A 28 -4.92 4.90 -12.60
N GLY A 29 -5.18 3.74 -12.00
CA GLY A 29 -6.22 2.81 -12.47
C GLY A 29 -7.61 3.43 -12.43
N ALA A 30 -7.98 4.06 -11.31
CA ALA A 30 -9.29 4.68 -11.14
C ALA A 30 -9.50 5.84 -12.14
N ARG A 31 -8.49 6.70 -12.32
CA ARG A 31 -8.52 7.80 -13.30
C ARG A 31 -8.73 7.29 -14.72
N SER A 32 -8.02 6.22 -15.09
CA SER A 32 -8.17 5.59 -16.40
C SER A 32 -9.60 5.05 -16.61
N LEU A 33 -10.17 4.38 -15.60
CA LEU A 33 -11.55 3.88 -15.66
C LEU A 33 -12.57 5.00 -15.84
N TYR A 34 -12.43 6.11 -15.10
CA TYR A 34 -13.33 7.25 -15.24
C TYR A 34 -13.26 7.84 -16.65
N GLN A 35 -12.05 8.04 -17.17
CA GLN A 35 -11.86 8.58 -18.52
C GLN A 35 -12.41 7.67 -19.62
N GLN A 36 -12.18 6.36 -19.53
CA GLN A 36 -12.69 5.39 -20.50
C GLN A 36 -14.23 5.35 -20.48
N TYR A 37 -14.83 5.42 -19.29
CA TYR A 37 -16.28 5.47 -19.15
C TYR A 37 -16.87 6.78 -19.71
N GLU A 38 -16.26 7.93 -19.40
CA GLU A 38 -16.70 9.24 -19.93
C GLU A 38 -16.62 9.34 -21.45
N LYS A 39 -15.63 8.68 -22.07
CA LYS A 39 -15.50 8.58 -23.53
C LYS A 39 -16.47 7.59 -24.17
N GLY A 40 -17.12 6.74 -23.38
CA GLY A 40 -17.97 5.65 -23.87
C GLY A 40 -17.19 4.42 -24.36
N ASP A 41 -15.89 4.33 -24.08
CA ASP A 41 -15.04 3.18 -24.46
C ASP A 41 -15.42 1.92 -23.67
N ILE A 42 -15.96 2.08 -22.47
CA ILE A 42 -16.45 1.00 -21.60
C ILE A 42 -17.85 1.28 -21.06
N THR A 43 -18.59 0.22 -20.75
CA THR A 43 -19.89 0.33 -20.09
C THR A 43 -19.75 0.62 -18.60
N LEU A 44 -20.82 1.14 -17.98
CA LEU A 44 -20.87 1.35 -16.53
C LEU A 44 -20.66 0.04 -15.76
N GLU A 45 -21.18 -1.08 -16.29
CA GLU A 45 -21.03 -2.39 -15.66
C GLU A 45 -19.58 -2.86 -15.70
N ARG A 46 -18.89 -2.69 -16.83
CA ARG A 46 -17.47 -3.00 -16.96
C ARG A 46 -16.63 -2.13 -16.02
N ALA A 47 -16.90 -0.82 -15.99
CA ALA A 47 -16.20 0.10 -15.09
C ALA A 47 -16.37 -0.28 -13.61
N ARG A 48 -17.57 -0.74 -13.20
CA ARG A 48 -17.83 -1.21 -11.83
C ARG A 48 -17.07 -2.48 -11.49
N GLN A 49 -17.02 -3.45 -12.40
CA GLN A 49 -16.28 -4.70 -12.20
C GLN A 49 -14.77 -4.43 -12.06
N GLU A 50 -14.19 -3.64 -12.97
CA GLU A 50 -12.76 -3.29 -12.88
C GLU A 50 -12.45 -2.44 -11.64
N LYS A 51 -13.36 -1.55 -11.24
CA LYS A 51 -13.18 -0.77 -10.00
C LYS A 51 -13.18 -1.68 -8.76
N GLN A 52 -13.98 -2.75 -8.74
CA GLN A 52 -13.94 -3.72 -7.62
C GLN A 52 -12.58 -4.40 -7.52
N GLU A 53 -11.98 -4.74 -8.66
CA GLU A 53 -10.65 -5.35 -8.70
C GLU A 53 -9.56 -4.37 -8.23
N LEU A 54 -9.60 -3.11 -8.69
CA LEU A 54 -8.70 -2.06 -8.18
C LEU A 54 -8.83 -1.88 -6.66
N LEU A 55 -10.04 -2.00 -6.11
CA LEU A 55 -10.27 -1.91 -4.66
C LEU A 55 -9.71 -3.12 -3.91
N ARG A 56 -9.72 -4.31 -4.52
CA ARG A 56 -9.10 -5.51 -3.97
C ARG A 56 -7.58 -5.31 -3.88
N THR A 57 -6.93 -4.94 -4.99
CA THR A 57 -5.48 -4.68 -5.04
C THR A 57 -5.07 -3.53 -4.13
N TYR A 58 -5.88 -2.47 -4.02
CA TYR A 58 -5.63 -1.38 -3.06
C TYR A 58 -5.56 -1.91 -1.63
N LYS A 59 -6.50 -2.79 -1.23
CA LYS A 59 -6.53 -3.33 0.14
C LYS A 59 -5.37 -4.27 0.41
N GLU A 60 -4.97 -5.07 -0.58
CA GLU A 60 -3.80 -5.94 -0.49
C GLU A 60 -2.53 -5.11 -0.32
N GLY A 61 -2.32 -4.11 -1.17
CA GLY A 61 -1.17 -3.22 -1.03
C GLY A 61 -1.19 -2.39 0.26
N GLU A 62 -2.36 -2.00 0.76
CA GLU A 62 -2.50 -1.33 2.07
C GLU A 62 -2.08 -2.27 3.21
N TRP A 63 -2.44 -3.55 3.13
CA TRP A 63 -2.03 -4.56 4.10
C TRP A 63 -0.52 -4.80 4.05
N GLU A 64 0.05 -5.03 2.86
CA GLU A 64 1.49 -5.25 2.64
C GLU A 64 2.31 -4.06 3.15
N TRP A 65 1.89 -2.84 2.82
CA TRP A 65 2.55 -1.62 3.28
C TRP A 65 2.56 -1.49 4.80
N ASN A 66 1.41 -1.74 5.45
CA ASN A 66 1.33 -1.71 6.91
C ASN A 66 2.15 -2.81 7.57
N TYR A 67 2.19 -4.00 6.95
CA TYR A 67 3.02 -5.10 7.42
C TYR A 67 4.51 -4.75 7.36
N PHE A 68 4.96 -4.20 6.23
CA PHE A 68 6.33 -3.71 6.05
C PHE A 68 6.71 -2.64 7.09
N LEU A 69 5.85 -1.63 7.32
CA LEU A 69 6.11 -0.61 8.33
C LEU A 69 6.25 -1.19 9.74
N LYS A 70 5.39 -2.16 10.11
CA LYS A 70 5.47 -2.84 11.41
C LYS A 70 6.72 -3.68 11.58
N LEU A 71 7.17 -4.36 10.53
CA LEU A 71 8.43 -5.10 10.57
C LEU A 71 9.62 -4.17 10.82
N HIS A 72 9.64 -3.00 10.17
CA HIS A 72 10.66 -1.98 10.44
C HIS A 72 10.59 -1.43 11.87
N GLU A 73 9.40 -1.19 12.40
CA GLU A 73 9.22 -0.78 13.80
C GLU A 73 9.73 -1.84 14.78
N LEU A 74 9.42 -3.12 14.53
CA LEU A 74 9.95 -4.23 15.32
C LEU A 74 11.47 -4.29 15.25
N LYS A 75 12.05 -4.20 14.05
CA LYS A 75 13.51 -4.17 13.87
C LYS A 75 14.14 -3.07 14.73
N ASN A 76 13.59 -1.86 14.69
CA ASN A 76 14.11 -0.74 15.47
C ASN A 76 14.02 -0.99 16.99
N HIS A 77 12.92 -1.57 17.49
CA HIS A 77 12.79 -1.92 18.90
C HIS A 77 13.82 -2.97 19.32
N PHE A 78 14.02 -4.03 18.53
CA PHE A 78 15.04 -5.03 18.85
C PHE A 78 16.44 -4.45 18.79
N GLN A 79 16.74 -3.58 17.82
CA GLN A 79 18.04 -2.89 17.77
C GLN A 79 18.28 -2.04 19.03
N GLN A 80 17.25 -1.36 19.54
CA GLN A 80 17.38 -0.62 20.80
C GLN A 80 17.62 -1.54 22.01
N LEU A 81 16.88 -2.66 22.10
CA LEU A 81 17.14 -3.69 23.11
C LEU A 81 18.57 -4.26 23.02
N TYR A 82 19.16 -4.24 21.82
CA TYR A 82 20.56 -4.64 21.62
C TYR A 82 21.55 -3.72 22.27
N GLU A 83 21.37 -2.44 22.04
CA GLU A 83 22.19 -1.40 22.62
C GLU A 83 22.05 -1.39 24.16
N ASP A 84 20.87 -1.74 24.67
CA ASP A 84 20.58 -1.85 26.11
C ASP A 84 21.11 -3.15 26.77
N GLY A 85 21.67 -4.08 25.97
CA GLY A 85 22.33 -5.31 26.43
C GLY A 85 21.42 -6.55 26.44
N PHE A 86 21.18 -7.14 25.26
CA PHE A 86 20.48 -8.42 25.08
C PHE A 86 20.96 -9.49 26.06
N ASN A 87 20.02 -10.27 26.59
CA ASN A 87 20.33 -11.39 27.49
C ASN A 87 19.80 -12.76 27.00
N SER A 88 19.20 -12.87 25.80
CA SER A 88 18.70 -14.17 25.32
C SER A 88 18.92 -14.46 23.82
N VAL A 89 19.21 -15.73 23.52
CA VAL A 89 19.47 -16.26 22.16
C VAL A 89 18.25 -16.13 21.24
N LEU A 90 17.05 -16.36 21.78
CA LEU A 90 15.76 -16.30 21.06
C LEU A 90 15.55 -14.93 20.38
N GLU A 91 16.08 -13.90 21.01
CA GLU A 91 15.79 -12.51 20.75
C GLU A 91 16.73 -12.03 19.61
N TYR A 92 17.92 -12.64 19.47
CA TYR A 92 18.79 -12.54 18.28
C TYR A 92 18.19 -13.27 17.07
N GLU A 93 17.70 -14.50 17.25
CA GLU A 93 17.08 -15.29 16.17
C GLU A 93 15.88 -14.55 15.56
N ILE A 94 15.06 -13.89 16.39
CA ILE A 94 13.95 -13.06 15.92
C ILE A 94 14.44 -11.86 15.11
N MET A 95 15.54 -11.19 15.50
CA MET A 95 16.11 -10.12 14.68
C MET A 95 16.54 -10.60 13.30
N GLU A 96 17.31 -11.70 13.22
CA GLU A 96 17.77 -12.23 11.94
C GLU A 96 16.60 -12.57 11.01
N MET A 97 15.54 -13.20 11.53
CA MET A 97 14.32 -13.48 10.77
C MET A 97 13.63 -12.22 10.25
N ILE A 98 13.55 -11.15 11.06
CA ILE A 98 13.00 -9.85 10.63
C ILE A 98 13.88 -9.23 9.55
N GLU A 99 15.20 -9.31 9.65
CA GLU A 99 16.11 -8.81 8.62
C GLU A 99 15.96 -9.57 7.29
N GLU A 100 15.81 -10.89 7.32
CA GLU A 100 15.58 -11.70 6.13
C GLU A 100 14.25 -11.35 5.45
N LEU A 101 13.19 -11.09 6.21
CA LEU A 101 11.89 -10.67 5.68
C LEU A 101 11.91 -9.26 5.07
N LEU A 102 12.89 -8.43 5.42
CA LEU A 102 13.04 -7.04 4.96
C LEU A 102 14.08 -6.86 3.83
N LYS A 103 14.82 -7.92 3.44
CA LYS A 103 15.78 -7.90 2.32
C LYS A 103 15.09 -7.97 0.96
#